data_AF-A0A7S0R442-F1
#
_entry.id   AF-A0A7S0R442-F1
#
_cell.length_a   1.000
_cell.length_b   1.000
_cell.length_c   1.000
_cell.angle_alpha   90.00
_cell.angle_beta   90.00
_cell.angle_gamma   90.00
#
_symmetry.space_group_name_H-M   'P 1'
#
loop_
_entity.id
_entity.type
_entity.pdbx_description
1 polymer ?
#
loop_
_entity_poly.entity_id
_entity_poly.type
_entity_poly.pdbx_seq_one_letter_code
_entity_poly.pdbx_strand_id
1 'polypeptide(L)'
;KKYQFNKHDPEGTHAFELTNLCDRAILGLLLGMEADNPGSMLDVKQSGKKLTVDEIRAAGWFEELPLDGEVVLKFQTKLRSTSAAPQPIDDNDLNNFLNQLKITKMSDRDRLNLTKMFCASYFFMSEQARMIIEAYDGSAEKMEAAVMLFFCVIDGHCAKTTMFKSTVEQDRFQHMLGAHAHYRSQNPTGRYELNLALIPDQMMAKNLVEAGIHEGGSRTWRN
;
A
#
# COMPACT_ATOMS: atom_id res chain seq x y z
N LYS A 1 -18.84 -13.69 13.49
CA LYS A 1 -18.81 -12.44 12.70
C LYS A 1 -18.56 -12.83 11.25
N LYS A 2 -19.54 -12.67 10.34
CA LYS A 2 -19.32 -12.92 8.90
C LYS A 2 -18.32 -11.87 8.41
N TYR A 3 -17.14 -12.32 7.97
CA TYR A 3 -16.12 -11.44 7.40
C TYR A 3 -16.70 -10.77 6.16
N GLN A 4 -16.69 -9.44 6.12
CA GLN A 4 -17.10 -8.68 4.94
C GLN A 4 -15.88 -8.63 4.03
N PHE A 5 -15.87 -9.42 2.95
CA PHE A 5 -14.78 -9.43 1.98
C PHE A 5 -14.63 -8.03 1.36
N ASN A 6 -13.41 -7.50 1.40
CA ASN A 6 -13.08 -6.22 0.78
C ASN A 6 -12.32 -6.48 -0.53
N LYS A 7 -12.97 -6.25 -1.68
CA LYS A 7 -12.33 -6.43 -3.00
C LYS A 7 -11.10 -5.55 -3.21
N HIS A 8 -10.96 -4.46 -2.46
CA HIS A 8 -9.82 -3.53 -2.52
C HIS A 8 -8.68 -3.93 -1.58
N ASP A 9 -8.89 -4.94 -0.75
CA ASP A 9 -7.91 -5.51 0.17
C ASP A 9 -8.13 -7.03 0.26
N PRO A 10 -7.88 -7.77 -0.84
CA PRO A 10 -8.18 -9.19 -0.92
C PRO A 10 -7.16 -10.06 -0.16
N GLU A 11 -6.22 -9.46 0.56
CA GLU A 11 -5.11 -10.19 1.14
C GLU A 11 -5.51 -11.09 2.31
N GLY A 12 -4.74 -12.16 2.49
CA GLY A 12 -4.84 -13.05 3.64
C GLY A 12 -5.32 -14.45 3.29
N THR A 13 -5.66 -15.19 4.34
CA THR A 13 -6.17 -16.57 4.21
C THR A 13 -7.68 -16.54 4.20
N HIS A 14 -8.27 -17.13 3.17
CA HIS A 14 -9.70 -17.22 2.97
C HIS A 14 -10.15 -18.69 2.98
N ALA A 15 -11.30 -18.95 3.58
CA ALA A 15 -11.97 -20.24 3.56
C ALA A 15 -13.37 -20.01 2.98
N PHE A 16 -13.71 -20.79 1.96
CA PHE A 16 -14.93 -20.68 1.19
C PHE A 16 -15.71 -21.98 1.24
N GLU A 17 -16.99 -21.88 1.60
CA GLU A 17 -17.91 -23.00 1.48
C GLU A 17 -18.61 -22.92 0.11
N LEU A 18 -18.38 -23.89 -0.78
CA LEU A 18 -18.85 -23.81 -2.16
C LEU A 18 -20.37 -23.96 -2.31
N THR A 19 -21.07 -24.45 -1.28
CA THR A 19 -22.53 -24.45 -1.23
C THR A 19 -23.10 -23.04 -1.00
N ASN A 20 -22.29 -22.11 -0.47
CA ASN A 20 -22.67 -20.72 -0.22
C ASN A 20 -22.40 -19.86 -1.47
N LEU A 21 -23.46 -19.27 -2.03
CA LEU A 21 -23.41 -18.42 -3.22
C LEU A 21 -22.45 -17.22 -3.07
N CYS A 22 -22.39 -16.60 -1.89
CA CYS A 22 -21.53 -15.44 -1.65
C CYS A 22 -20.05 -15.84 -1.67
N ASP A 23 -19.73 -16.97 -1.05
CA ASP A 23 -18.35 -17.47 -0.96
C ASP A 23 -17.84 -17.86 -2.34
N ARG A 24 -18.68 -18.51 -3.16
CA ARG A 24 -18.36 -18.76 -4.58
C ARG A 24 -18.15 -17.47 -5.37
N ALA A 25 -19.00 -16.46 -5.17
CA ALA A 25 -18.84 -15.18 -5.86
C ALA A 25 -17.50 -14.52 -5.51
N ILE A 26 -17.09 -14.57 -4.23
CA ILE A 26 -15.79 -14.06 -3.79
C ILE A 26 -14.65 -14.89 -4.38
N LEU A 27 -14.73 -16.21 -4.34
CA LEU A 27 -13.72 -17.09 -4.94
C LEU A 27 -13.58 -16.82 -6.45
N GLY A 28 -14.68 -16.60 -7.16
CA GLY A 28 -14.68 -16.23 -8.57
C GLY A 28 -13.98 -14.89 -8.83
N LEU A 29 -14.17 -13.90 -7.95
CA LEU A 29 -13.44 -12.63 -8.02
C LEU A 29 -11.93 -12.83 -7.83
N LEU A 30 -11.51 -13.66 -6.86
CA LEU A 30 -10.10 -13.96 -6.63
C LEU A 30 -9.47 -14.73 -7.79
N LEU A 31 -10.21 -15.66 -8.40
CA LEU A 31 -9.76 -16.34 -9.63
C LEU A 31 -9.62 -15.38 -10.79
N GLY A 32 -10.53 -14.41 -10.94
CA GLY A 32 -10.38 -13.33 -11.93
C GLY A 32 -9.10 -12.53 -11.71
N MET A 33 -8.81 -12.15 -10.46
CA MET A 33 -7.57 -11.45 -10.10
C MET A 33 -6.31 -12.31 -10.34
N GLU A 34 -6.36 -13.62 -10.12
CA GLU A 34 -5.28 -14.56 -10.45
C GLU A 34 -5.08 -14.72 -11.96
N ALA A 35 -6.15 -14.67 -12.76
CA ALA A 35 -6.06 -14.70 -14.22
C ALA A 35 -5.37 -13.44 -14.76
N ASP A 36 -5.70 -12.28 -14.19
CA ASP A 36 -5.10 -10.99 -14.54
C ASP A 36 -3.65 -10.86 -14.02
N ASN A 37 -3.36 -11.43 -12.84
CA ASN A 37 -2.05 -11.39 -12.20
C ASN A 37 -1.61 -12.78 -11.64
N PRO A 38 -1.06 -13.65 -12.51
CA PRO A 38 -0.69 -15.01 -12.13
C PRO A 38 0.33 -15.09 -10.99
N GLY A 39 0.08 -15.96 -10.03
CA GLY A 39 0.93 -16.26 -8.87
C GLY A 39 0.49 -15.61 -7.56
N SER A 40 -0.70 -15.01 -7.53
CA SER A 40 -1.31 -14.37 -6.36
C SER A 40 -2.04 -15.35 -5.44
N MET A 41 -2.55 -16.46 -5.98
CA MET A 41 -3.14 -17.57 -5.23
C MET A 41 -2.06 -18.55 -4.74
N LEU A 42 -2.01 -18.73 -3.42
CA LEU A 42 -1.06 -19.57 -2.71
C LEU A 42 -1.77 -20.60 -1.83
N ASP A 43 -1.10 -21.73 -1.60
CA ASP A 43 -1.51 -22.79 -0.67
C ASP A 43 -2.99 -23.22 -0.82
N VAL A 44 -3.47 -23.31 -2.06
CA VAL A 44 -4.84 -23.70 -2.34
C VAL A 44 -5.09 -25.14 -1.92
N LYS A 45 -6.18 -25.37 -1.20
CA LYS A 45 -6.66 -26.68 -0.76
C LYS A 45 -8.15 -26.79 -1.04
N GLN A 46 -8.57 -27.92 -1.59
CA GLN A 46 -9.98 -28.28 -1.72
C GLN A 46 -10.25 -29.53 -0.88
N SER A 47 -11.15 -29.46 0.09
CA SER A 47 -11.51 -30.57 0.96
C SER A 47 -10.28 -31.28 1.56
N GLY A 48 -9.27 -30.49 1.94
CA GLY A 48 -7.99 -30.96 2.48
C GLY A 48 -6.93 -31.37 1.46
N LYS A 49 -7.27 -31.58 0.18
CA LYS A 49 -6.31 -31.88 -0.88
C LYS A 49 -5.64 -30.59 -1.37
N LYS A 50 -4.30 -30.53 -1.31
CA LYS A 50 -3.54 -29.40 -1.89
C LYS A 50 -3.66 -29.41 -3.42
N LEU A 51 -3.95 -28.25 -3.99
CA LEU A 51 -4.03 -28.03 -5.43
C LEU A 51 -3.03 -26.95 -5.85
N THR A 52 -2.46 -27.13 -7.02
CA THR A 52 -1.69 -26.12 -7.73
C THR A 52 -2.61 -25.26 -8.60
N VAL A 53 -2.17 -24.05 -8.96
CA VAL A 53 -2.94 -23.18 -9.86
C VAL A 53 -3.13 -23.81 -11.25
N ASP A 54 -2.15 -24.60 -11.70
CA ASP A 54 -2.25 -25.33 -12.97
C ASP A 54 -3.32 -26.42 -12.94
N GLU A 55 -3.44 -27.14 -11.82
CA GLU A 55 -4.52 -28.12 -11.62
C GLU A 55 -5.90 -27.46 -11.58
N ILE A 56 -6.00 -26.29 -10.93
CA ILE A 56 -7.23 -25.48 -10.87
C ILE A 56 -7.64 -25.02 -12.27
N ARG A 57 -6.67 -24.58 -13.07
CA ARG A 57 -6.87 -24.18 -14.46
C ARG A 57 -7.30 -25.36 -15.33
N ALA A 58 -6.63 -26.50 -15.19
CA ALA A 58 -6.97 -27.73 -15.90
C ALA A 58 -8.38 -28.25 -15.53
N ALA A 59 -8.82 -27.98 -14.29
CA ALA A 59 -10.16 -28.31 -13.81
C ALA A 59 -11.25 -27.32 -14.27
N GLY A 60 -10.91 -26.25 -14.99
CA GLY A 60 -11.88 -25.30 -15.56
C GLY A 60 -12.53 -24.36 -14.54
N TRP A 61 -11.89 -24.12 -13.38
CA TRP A 61 -12.49 -23.29 -12.32
C TRP A 61 -12.65 -21.82 -12.68
N PHE A 62 -11.91 -21.34 -13.69
CA PHE A 62 -11.99 -19.95 -14.15
C PHE A 62 -13.27 -19.70 -14.95
N GLU A 63 -13.83 -20.75 -15.54
CA GLU A 63 -15.08 -20.74 -16.28
C GLU A 63 -16.25 -21.15 -15.37
N GLU A 64 -16.10 -22.25 -14.63
CA GLU A 64 -17.16 -22.81 -13.79
C GLU A 64 -16.59 -23.36 -12.47
N LEU A 65 -17.02 -22.75 -11.36
CA LEU A 65 -16.64 -23.18 -10.02
C LEU A 65 -17.34 -24.50 -9.62
N PRO A 66 -16.68 -25.37 -8.85
CA PRO A 66 -17.35 -26.53 -8.26
C PRO A 66 -18.53 -26.09 -7.37
N LEU A 67 -19.56 -26.94 -7.31
CA LEU A 67 -20.80 -26.64 -6.58
C LEU A 67 -20.76 -27.05 -5.11
N ASP A 68 -19.79 -27.88 -4.71
CA ASP A 68 -19.67 -28.43 -3.37
C ASP A 68 -18.21 -28.53 -2.88
N GLY A 69 -18.06 -28.68 -1.58
CA GLY A 69 -16.77 -28.76 -0.89
C GLY A 69 -16.33 -27.44 -0.25
N GLU A 70 -15.17 -27.51 0.39
CA GLU A 70 -14.51 -26.38 1.06
C GLU A 70 -13.23 -26.04 0.30
N VAL A 71 -13.02 -24.75 0.01
CA VAL A 71 -11.78 -24.25 -0.58
C VAL A 71 -11.10 -23.32 0.41
N VAL A 72 -9.86 -23.63 0.77
CA VAL A 72 -9.01 -22.76 1.57
C VAL A 72 -7.84 -22.31 0.72
N LEU A 73 -7.59 -21.01 0.67
CA LEU A 73 -6.46 -20.44 -0.06
C LEU A 73 -5.87 -19.25 0.68
N LYS A 74 -4.63 -18.92 0.36
CA LYS A 74 -4.00 -17.67 0.75
C LYS A 74 -3.88 -16.80 -0.49
N PHE A 75 -4.45 -15.60 -0.45
CA PHE A 75 -4.33 -14.64 -1.54
C PHE A 75 -3.34 -13.56 -1.17
N GLN A 76 -2.38 -13.30 -2.05
CA GLN A 76 -1.38 -12.24 -1.92
C GLN A 76 -1.23 -11.58 -3.27
N THR A 77 -1.52 -10.29 -3.36
CA THR A 77 -1.34 -9.54 -4.61
C THR A 77 0.16 -9.41 -4.86
N LYS A 78 0.75 -10.32 -5.65
CA LYS A 78 2.15 -10.17 -6.04
C LYS A 78 2.21 -9.07 -7.08
N LEU A 79 2.55 -7.85 -6.69
CA LEU A 79 3.50 -7.14 -7.54
C LEU A 79 4.70 -8.06 -7.64
N ARG A 80 5.13 -8.44 -8.84
CA ARG A 80 6.36 -9.21 -9.03
C ARG A 80 7.51 -8.40 -8.43
N SER A 81 7.78 -8.61 -7.15
CA SER A 81 8.88 -8.02 -6.40
C SER A 81 10.15 -8.75 -6.81
N THR A 82 10.69 -8.41 -7.99
CA THR A 82 12.07 -8.76 -8.35
C THR A 82 13.08 -7.71 -7.90
N SER A 83 12.63 -6.61 -7.30
CA SER A 83 13.46 -5.68 -6.51
C SER A 83 13.15 -5.84 -5.03
N ALA A 84 14.15 -5.65 -4.17
CA ALA A 84 13.97 -5.61 -2.72
C ALA A 84 12.85 -4.59 -2.40
N ALA A 85 11.87 -5.00 -1.60
CA ALA A 85 10.83 -4.09 -1.13
C ALA A 85 11.47 -2.80 -0.58
N PRO A 86 10.85 -1.62 -0.78
CA PRO A 86 11.38 -0.38 -0.24
C PRO A 86 11.70 -0.58 1.24
N GLN A 87 12.94 -0.32 1.62
CA GLN A 87 13.40 -0.44 2.99
C GLN A 87 13.29 0.93 3.67
N PRO A 88 12.89 0.97 4.95
CA PRO A 88 12.90 2.22 5.68
C PRO A 88 14.34 2.72 5.82
N ILE A 89 14.48 4.03 5.96
CA ILE A 89 15.73 4.68 6.36
C ILE A 89 16.29 3.99 7.61
N ASP A 90 17.60 3.77 7.63
CA ASP A 90 18.26 3.18 8.80
C ASP A 90 18.33 4.18 9.96
N ASP A 91 18.56 3.65 11.16
CA ASP A 91 18.53 4.45 12.38
C ASP A 91 19.63 5.51 12.42
N ASN A 92 20.81 5.29 11.81
CA ASN A 92 21.89 6.28 11.84
C ASN A 92 21.53 7.46 10.94
N ASP A 93 21.08 7.19 9.72
CA ASP A 93 20.64 8.22 8.78
C ASP A 93 19.42 8.98 9.31
N LEU A 94 18.46 8.29 9.92
CA LEU A 94 17.31 8.92 10.57
C LEU A 94 17.74 9.84 11.71
N ASN A 95 18.65 9.38 12.59
CA ASN A 95 19.12 10.20 13.70
C ASN A 95 19.88 11.43 13.21
N ASN A 96 20.70 11.29 12.17
CA ASN A 96 21.37 12.41 11.53
C ASN A 96 20.38 13.43 10.97
N PHE A 97 19.32 12.95 10.31
CA PHE A 97 18.26 13.81 9.79
C PHE A 97 17.48 14.53 10.90
N LEU A 98 17.06 13.80 11.95
CA LEU A 98 16.36 14.37 13.10
C LEU A 98 17.21 15.41 13.83
N ASN A 99 18.53 15.20 13.93
CA ASN A 99 19.44 16.17 14.52
C ASN A 99 19.51 17.46 13.70
N GLN A 100 19.44 17.38 12.37
CA GLN A 100 19.38 18.56 11.50
C GLN A 100 18.07 19.33 11.67
N LEU A 101 16.92 18.63 11.77
CA LEU A 101 15.62 19.27 11.98
C LEU A 101 15.51 19.97 13.35
N LYS A 102 16.20 19.46 14.37
CA LYS A 102 16.20 20.00 15.73
C LYS A 102 17.12 21.20 15.94
N ILE A 103 17.83 21.67 14.91
CA ILE A 103 18.66 22.87 15.00
C ILE A 103 17.76 24.05 15.38
N THR A 104 17.98 24.64 16.56
CA THR A 104 17.09 25.64 17.19
C THR A 104 16.84 26.90 16.35
N LYS A 105 17.72 27.21 15.40
CA LYS A 105 17.60 28.39 14.51
C LYS A 105 16.89 28.09 13.19
N MET A 106 16.50 26.84 12.93
CA MET A 106 15.86 26.46 11.67
C MET A 106 14.37 26.79 11.71
N SER A 107 13.87 27.51 10.71
CA SER A 107 12.44 27.78 10.57
C SER A 107 11.69 26.51 10.13
N ASP A 108 10.39 26.40 10.43
CA ASP A 108 9.58 25.28 9.93
C ASP A 108 9.55 25.19 8.40
N ARG A 109 9.69 26.33 7.72
CA ARG A 109 9.80 26.37 6.26
C ARG A 109 11.08 25.70 5.77
N ASP A 110 12.19 25.93 6.47
CA ASP A 110 13.47 25.29 6.17
C ASP A 110 13.45 23.80 6.52
N ARG A 111 12.84 23.42 7.66
CA ARG A 111 12.58 22.02 8.04
C ARG A 111 11.79 21.29 6.96
N LEU A 112 10.75 21.94 6.44
CA LEU A 112 9.91 21.43 5.36
C LEU A 112 10.70 21.23 4.06
N ASN A 113 11.56 22.19 3.68
CA ASN A 113 12.43 22.05 2.52
C ASN A 113 13.43 20.90 2.69
N LEU A 114 14.03 20.74 3.87
CA LEU A 114 14.92 19.61 4.16
C LEU A 114 14.16 18.29 4.09
N THR A 115 12.95 18.24 4.63
CA THR A 115 12.08 17.06 4.57
C THR A 115 11.73 16.68 3.14
N LYS A 116 11.46 17.66 2.26
CA LYS A 116 11.25 17.43 0.81
C LYS A 116 12.46 16.73 0.17
N MET A 117 13.67 17.17 0.49
CA MET A 117 14.89 16.56 -0.03
C MET A 117 15.04 15.11 0.44
N PHE A 118 14.73 14.82 1.70
CA PHE A 118 14.82 13.45 2.23
C PHE A 118 13.74 12.52 1.66
N CYS A 119 12.50 13.00 1.50
CA CYS A 119 11.41 12.24 0.87
C CYS A 119 11.71 11.88 -0.59
N ALA A 120 12.63 12.60 -1.25
CA ALA A 120 13.08 12.26 -2.60
C ALA A 120 13.97 11.01 -2.65
N SER A 121 14.56 10.57 -1.55
CA SER A 121 15.55 9.48 -1.54
C SER A 121 15.27 8.36 -0.55
N TYR A 122 14.40 8.59 0.44
CA TYR A 122 14.18 7.66 1.53
C TYR A 122 12.70 7.30 1.70
N PHE A 123 12.48 6.06 2.17
CA PHE A 123 11.21 5.59 2.69
C PHE A 123 11.26 5.52 4.22
N PHE A 124 10.10 5.53 4.86
CA PHE A 124 9.99 5.59 6.32
C PHE A 124 8.96 4.59 6.85
N MET A 125 9.11 4.20 8.10
CA MET A 125 8.00 3.68 8.89
C MET A 125 7.14 4.84 9.41
N SER A 126 5.86 4.59 9.65
CA SER A 126 4.91 5.59 10.16
C SER A 126 5.38 6.19 11.49
N GLU A 127 6.06 5.40 12.32
CA GLU A 127 6.67 5.86 13.57
C GLU A 127 7.89 6.78 13.35
N GLN A 128 8.72 6.51 12.33
CA GLN A 128 9.82 7.40 11.96
C GLN A 128 9.27 8.72 11.38
N ALA A 129 8.21 8.64 10.58
CA ALA A 129 7.48 9.82 10.09
C ALA A 129 6.91 10.66 11.24
N ARG A 130 6.35 10.01 12.29
CA ARG A 130 5.93 10.68 13.55
C ARG A 130 7.07 11.49 14.16
N MET A 131 8.25 10.89 14.31
CA MET A 131 9.43 11.56 14.90
C MET A 131 9.84 12.80 14.09
N ILE A 132 9.74 12.73 12.75
CA ILE A 132 10.05 13.85 11.86
C ILE A 132 9.06 14.99 12.06
N ILE A 133 7.75 14.72 12.07
CA ILE A 133 6.73 15.78 12.22
C ILE A 133 6.66 16.35 13.65
N GLU A 134 7.16 15.62 14.65
CA GLU A 134 7.33 16.14 16.02
C GLU A 134 8.49 17.14 16.14
N ALA A 135 9.35 17.27 15.14
CA ALA A 135 10.40 18.29 15.12
C ALA A 135 9.91 19.69 14.66
N TYR A 136 8.64 19.82 14.28
CA TYR A 136 8.04 21.07 13.83
C TYR A 136 7.32 21.78 14.98
N ASP A 137 7.43 23.11 15.01
CA ASP A 137 6.79 23.95 16.02
C ASP A 137 5.40 24.43 15.56
N GLY A 138 5.26 24.71 14.26
CA GLY A 138 4.07 25.25 13.60
C GLY A 138 3.16 24.19 12.98
N SER A 139 1.86 24.48 12.90
CA SER A 139 0.86 23.49 12.45
C SER A 139 0.69 23.39 10.93
N ALA A 140 1.06 24.41 10.14
CA ALA A 140 0.82 24.41 8.70
C ALA A 140 1.89 23.58 7.95
N GLU A 141 3.15 23.92 8.15
CA GLU A 141 4.30 23.21 7.56
C GLU A 141 4.39 21.78 8.07
N LYS A 142 4.07 21.53 9.35
CA LYS A 142 3.94 20.18 9.92
C LYS A 142 2.94 19.33 9.15
N MET A 143 1.79 19.89 8.81
CA MET A 143 0.75 19.17 8.06
C MET A 143 1.18 18.94 6.60
N GLU A 144 1.83 19.92 5.97
CA GLU A 144 2.41 19.72 4.63
C GLU A 144 3.48 18.62 4.64
N ALA A 145 4.38 18.62 5.64
CA ALA A 145 5.36 17.57 5.86
C ALA A 145 4.72 16.20 6.04
N ALA A 146 3.67 16.10 6.86
CA ALA A 146 2.95 14.85 7.07
C ALA A 146 2.32 14.31 5.79
N VAL A 147 1.71 15.17 4.96
CA VAL A 147 1.11 14.77 3.68
C VAL A 147 2.18 14.23 2.73
N MET A 148 3.36 14.83 2.68
CA MET A 148 4.45 14.28 1.85
C MET A 148 4.95 12.94 2.38
N LEU A 149 5.20 12.87 3.69
CA LEU A 149 5.68 11.65 4.34
C LEU A 149 4.71 10.49 4.14
N PHE A 150 3.40 10.73 4.07
CA PHE A 150 2.40 9.70 3.77
C PHE A 150 2.74 8.88 2.50
N PHE A 151 3.25 9.53 1.45
CA PHE A 151 3.61 8.85 0.21
C PHE A 151 4.96 8.13 0.30
N CYS A 152 5.79 8.45 1.29
CA CYS A 152 7.09 7.82 1.54
C CYS A 152 7.03 6.77 2.66
N VAL A 153 5.86 6.56 3.28
CA VAL A 153 5.70 5.58 4.36
C VAL A 153 5.37 4.20 3.78
N ILE A 154 6.06 3.18 4.29
CA ILE A 154 5.92 1.79 3.83
C ILE A 154 4.67 1.15 4.45
N ASP A 155 4.40 1.39 5.73
CA ASP A 155 3.23 0.93 6.48
C ASP A 155 2.10 1.97 6.46
N GLY A 156 1.79 2.50 5.27
CA GLY A 156 0.84 3.62 5.09
C GLY A 156 -0.55 3.41 5.68
N HIS A 157 -0.99 2.15 5.83
CA HIS A 157 -2.27 1.80 6.48
C HIS A 157 -2.32 2.19 7.98
N CYS A 158 -1.16 2.27 8.65
CA CYS A 158 -1.03 2.73 10.03
C CYS A 158 -0.74 4.23 10.15
N ALA A 159 -0.40 4.90 9.05
CA ALA A 159 0.12 6.27 9.06
C ALA A 159 -0.79 7.26 9.81
N LYS A 160 -2.11 7.21 9.60
CA LYS A 160 -3.06 8.11 10.27
C LYS A 160 -2.97 8.01 11.80
N THR A 161 -3.01 6.80 12.35
CA THR A 161 -3.05 6.57 13.79
C THR A 161 -1.67 6.69 14.44
N THR A 162 -0.61 6.39 13.70
CA THR A 162 0.76 6.41 14.23
C THR A 162 1.35 7.82 14.15
N MET A 163 1.24 8.52 13.01
CA MET A 163 1.86 9.83 12.84
C MET A 163 1.29 10.90 13.80
N PHE A 164 0.02 10.78 14.18
CA PHE A 164 -0.65 11.79 15.00
C PHE A 164 -1.29 11.20 16.25
N LYS A 165 -0.99 11.81 17.41
CA LYS A 165 -1.61 11.45 18.70
C LYS A 165 -2.99 12.07 18.89
N SER A 166 -3.22 13.26 18.34
CA SER A 166 -4.48 14.01 18.48
C SER A 166 -5.47 13.66 17.38
N THR A 167 -6.72 13.37 17.73
CA THR A 167 -7.80 13.13 16.77
C THR A 167 -8.06 14.33 15.87
N VAL A 168 -7.90 15.56 16.39
CA VAL A 168 -8.06 16.79 15.61
C VAL A 168 -7.00 16.88 14.50
N GLU A 169 -5.76 16.50 14.81
CA GLU A 169 -4.68 16.47 13.82
C GLU A 169 -4.90 15.36 12.79
N GLN A 170 -5.35 14.18 13.24
CA GLN A 170 -5.71 13.07 12.36
C GLN A 170 -6.80 13.46 11.36
N ASP A 171 -7.83 14.19 11.80
CA ASP A 171 -8.92 14.62 10.94
C ASP A 171 -8.48 15.72 9.96
N ARG A 172 -7.65 16.67 10.42
CA ARG A 172 -7.06 17.70 9.54
C ARG A 172 -6.16 17.07 8.48
N PHE A 173 -5.32 16.13 8.87
CA PHE A 173 -4.47 15.37 7.95
C PHE A 173 -5.30 14.58 6.93
N GLN A 174 -6.34 13.87 7.38
CA GLN A 174 -7.26 13.15 6.51
C GLN A 174 -7.94 14.08 5.49
N HIS A 175 -8.38 15.25 5.95
CA HIS A 175 -8.99 16.25 5.09
C HIS A 175 -8.02 16.79 4.03
N MET A 176 -6.76 17.02 4.41
CA MET A 176 -5.72 17.48 3.48
C MET A 176 -5.32 16.44 2.45
N LEU A 177 -5.29 15.15 2.82
CA LEU A 177 -5.07 14.07 1.85
C LEU A 177 -6.21 14.00 0.83
N GLY A 178 -7.46 14.17 1.28
CA GLY A 178 -8.63 14.07 0.41
C GLY A 178 -8.68 12.72 -0.29
N ALA A 179 -8.79 12.75 -1.62
CA ALA A 179 -8.80 11.53 -2.45
C ALA A 179 -7.50 10.72 -2.37
N HIS A 180 -6.36 11.36 -2.08
CA HIS A 180 -5.07 10.69 -1.98
C HIS A 180 -4.98 9.70 -0.80
N ALA A 181 -5.89 9.78 0.18
CA ALA A 181 -5.94 8.82 1.27
C ALA A 181 -6.23 7.38 0.79
N HIS A 182 -6.74 7.21 -0.44
CA HIS A 182 -6.97 5.90 -1.04
C HIS A 182 -5.77 5.33 -1.80
N TYR A 183 -4.73 6.15 -2.02
CA TYR A 183 -3.50 5.70 -2.66
C TYR A 183 -2.77 4.67 -1.78
N ARG A 184 -2.29 3.59 -2.39
CA ARG A 184 -1.50 2.55 -1.72
C ARG A 184 -0.17 2.39 -2.43
N SER A 185 0.92 2.78 -1.79
CA SER A 185 2.28 2.68 -2.34
C SER A 185 2.68 1.24 -2.68
N GLN A 186 2.21 0.26 -1.91
CA GLN A 186 2.47 -1.16 -2.14
C GLN A 186 1.59 -1.79 -3.24
N ASN A 187 0.53 -1.11 -3.67
CA ASN A 187 -0.36 -1.59 -4.72
C ASN A 187 -0.97 -0.40 -5.45
N PRO A 188 -0.17 0.36 -6.22
CA PRO A 188 -0.63 1.60 -6.82
C PRO A 188 -1.39 1.30 -8.13
N THR A 189 -2.50 0.56 -8.01
CA THR A 189 -3.39 0.17 -9.11
C THR A 189 -4.48 1.21 -9.36
N GLY A 190 -4.99 1.27 -10.59
CA GLY A 190 -6.07 2.19 -10.99
C GLY A 190 -5.57 3.38 -11.81
N ARG A 191 -6.51 4.18 -12.34
CA ARG A 191 -6.19 5.37 -13.15
C ARG A 191 -6.12 6.60 -12.27
N TYR A 192 -5.01 7.33 -12.39
CA TYR A 192 -4.75 8.53 -11.61
C TYR A 192 -4.67 9.74 -12.53
N GLU A 193 -5.47 10.75 -12.25
CA GLU A 193 -5.32 12.08 -12.84
C GLU A 193 -4.48 12.90 -11.87
N LEU A 194 -3.27 13.25 -12.28
CA LEU A 194 -2.29 13.91 -11.42
C LEU A 194 -2.03 15.33 -11.90
N ASN A 195 -2.23 16.28 -11.00
CA ASN A 195 -1.79 17.64 -11.16
C ASN A 195 -0.37 17.79 -10.59
N LEU A 196 0.63 17.65 -11.45
CA LEU A 196 2.04 17.76 -11.05
C LEU A 196 2.45 19.15 -10.54
N ALA A 197 1.56 20.14 -10.50
CA ALA A 197 1.80 21.37 -9.73
C ALA A 197 1.65 21.16 -8.21
N LEU A 198 0.96 20.11 -7.79
CA LEU A 198 0.74 19.73 -6.41
C LEU A 198 1.81 18.73 -5.96
N ILE A 199 2.43 18.97 -4.81
CA ILE A 199 3.49 18.11 -4.26
C ILE A 199 2.99 16.67 -3.98
N PRO A 200 1.79 16.45 -3.40
CA PRO A 200 1.25 15.10 -3.23
C PRO A 200 1.24 14.29 -4.52
N ASP A 201 0.74 14.90 -5.61
CA ASP A 201 0.65 14.32 -6.93
C ASP A 201 2.04 14.05 -7.54
N GLN A 202 3.01 14.93 -7.31
CA GLN A 202 4.42 14.69 -7.71
C GLN A 202 5.00 13.46 -7.01
N MET A 203 4.77 13.31 -5.70
CA MET A 203 5.24 12.14 -4.93
C MET A 203 4.55 10.86 -5.39
N MET A 204 3.24 10.93 -5.65
CA MET A 204 2.48 9.81 -6.18
C MET A 204 2.95 9.41 -7.58
N ALA A 205 3.17 10.39 -8.47
CA ALA A 205 3.71 10.16 -9.81
C ALA A 205 5.09 9.50 -9.75
N LYS A 206 5.98 9.97 -8.87
CA LYS A 206 7.30 9.37 -8.66
C LYS A 206 7.17 7.90 -8.27
N ASN A 207 6.36 7.59 -7.26
CA ASN A 207 6.16 6.21 -6.79
C ASN A 207 5.53 5.32 -7.87
N LEU A 208 4.59 5.84 -8.66
CA LEU A 208 3.97 5.13 -9.78
C LEU A 208 4.99 4.80 -10.88
N VAL A 209 5.85 5.77 -11.23
CA VAL A 209 6.93 5.59 -12.20
C VAL A 209 7.96 4.59 -11.69
N GLU A 210 8.36 4.71 -10.42
CA GLU A 210 9.25 3.73 -9.79
C GLU A 210 8.61 2.34 -9.84
N ALA A 211 7.37 2.17 -9.41
CA ALA A 211 6.67 0.88 -9.51
C ALA A 211 6.66 0.33 -10.94
N GLY A 212 6.38 1.16 -11.94
CA GLY A 212 6.39 0.77 -13.36
C GLY A 212 7.77 0.40 -13.91
N ILE A 213 8.83 1.11 -13.51
CA ILE A 213 10.23 0.76 -13.87
C ILE A 213 10.61 -0.59 -13.27
N HIS A 214 10.24 -0.82 -12.00
CA HIS A 214 10.54 -2.06 -11.29
C HIS A 214 9.77 -3.28 -11.84
N GLU A 215 8.59 -3.08 -12.44
CA GLU A 215 7.84 -4.15 -13.11
C GLU A 215 8.55 -4.72 -14.35
N GLY A 216 9.57 -4.04 -14.89
CA GLY A 216 10.54 -4.60 -15.83
C GLY A 216 9.95 -5.32 -17.05
N GLY A 217 9.68 -4.60 -18.14
CA GLY A 217 9.45 -5.17 -19.49
C GLY A 217 8.24 -6.08 -19.70
N SER A 218 7.53 -6.50 -18.64
CA SER A 218 6.24 -7.18 -18.74
C SER A 218 5.14 -6.15 -19.00
N ARG A 219 4.32 -6.40 -20.03
CA ARG A 219 3.20 -5.54 -20.50
C ARG A 219 2.01 -5.46 -19.52
N THR A 220 2.23 -5.62 -18.22
CA THR A 220 1.18 -5.61 -17.19
C THR A 220 0.87 -4.19 -16.72
N TRP A 221 1.84 -3.28 -16.75
CA TRP A 221 1.59 -1.88 -16.42
C TRP A 221 0.76 -1.21 -17.53
N ARG A 222 -0.48 -0.82 -17.17
CA ARG A 222 -1.42 -0.09 -18.03
C ARG A 222 -2.00 1.08 -17.24
N ASN A 223 -1.24 2.16 -17.10
CA ASN A 223 -1.75 3.45 -16.63
C ASN A 223 -1.95 4.40 -17.80
#